data_AF-A0ABD2W8D0-F1
#
_entry.id   AF-A0ABD2W8D0-F1
#
_cell.length_a   1.000
_cell.length_b   1.000
_cell.length_c   1.000
_cell.angle_alpha   90.00
_cell.angle_beta   90.00
_cell.angle_gamma   90.00
#
_symmetry.space_group_name_H-M   'P 1'
#
loop_
_entity.id
_entity.type
_entity.pdbx_description
1 polymer ?
#
loop_
_entity_poly.entity_id
_entity_poly.type
_entity_poly.pdbx_seq_one_letter_code
_entity_poly.pdbx_strand_id
1 'polypeptide(L)'
;MATGKDLIDAVRTSLESDGALSQIKAEMRTKVMQLLEGSNKSSRSKHPKSPQEVLILNELIREYLEWMGYKYASNVLITECELSKQPLDRNLITKDLGIMETEKSKELPLLFCIIETFKEIKSA
;
A
#
# COMPACT_ATOMS: atom_id res chain seq x y z
N MET A 1 26.80 -35.13 6.88
CA MET A 1 26.48 -34.54 8.21
C MET A 1 25.94 -33.16 7.95
N ALA A 2 24.74 -32.81 8.45
CA ALA A 2 24.24 -31.46 8.29
C ALA A 2 25.20 -30.50 9.02
N THR A 3 25.72 -29.51 8.30
CA THR A 3 26.62 -28.51 8.87
C THR A 3 25.79 -27.49 9.65
N GLY A 4 26.40 -26.79 10.61
CA GLY A 4 25.70 -25.74 11.36
C GLY A 4 25.10 -24.65 10.45
N LYS A 5 25.66 -24.46 9.25
CA LYS A 5 25.14 -23.55 8.23
C LYS A 5 23.82 -24.07 7.63
N ASP A 6 23.73 -25.35 7.31
CA ASP A 6 22.53 -25.97 6.77
C ASP A 6 21.35 -25.86 7.75
N LEU A 7 21.64 -25.94 9.05
CA LEU A 7 20.63 -25.76 10.10
C LEU A 7 20.13 -24.31 10.19
N ILE A 8 21.04 -23.33 10.11
CA ILE A 8 20.68 -21.90 10.10
C ILE A 8 19.85 -21.55 8.86
N ASP A 9 20.23 -22.08 7.70
CA ASP A 9 19.52 -21.83 6.45
C ASP A 9 18.12 -22.47 6.48
N ALA A 10 17.98 -23.69 7.01
CA ALA A 10 16.67 -24.33 7.20
C ALA A 10 15.75 -23.52 8.14
N VAL A 11 16.28 -23.00 9.25
CA VAL A 11 15.52 -22.14 10.19
C VAL A 11 15.10 -20.84 9.51
N ARG A 12 16.00 -20.20 8.75
CA ARG A 12 15.68 -18.99 7.98
C ARG A 12 14.55 -19.27 6.99
N THR A 13 14.66 -20.33 6.19
CA THR A 13 13.64 -20.68 5.19
C THR A 13 12.29 -20.98 5.84
N SER A 14 12.27 -21.66 6.99
CA SER A 14 11.03 -21.91 7.74
C SER A 14 10.40 -20.61 8.25
N LEU A 15 11.20 -19.69 8.81
CA LEU A 15 10.72 -18.38 9.27
C LEU A 15 10.29 -17.46 8.12
N GLU A 16 10.89 -17.61 6.93
CA GLU A 16 10.48 -16.90 5.72
C GLU A 16 9.18 -17.46 5.15
N SER A 17 8.97 -18.78 5.13
CA SER A 17 7.73 -19.38 4.63
C SER A 17 6.54 -19.15 5.55
N ASP A 18 6.77 -19.12 6.87
CA ASP A 18 5.74 -18.82 7.88
C ASP A 18 5.44 -17.31 7.99
N GLY A 19 6.24 -16.47 7.33
CA GLY A 19 6.06 -15.00 7.32
C GLY A 19 6.59 -14.29 8.58
N ALA A 20 6.94 -15.03 9.63
CA ALA A 20 7.52 -14.50 10.87
C ALA A 20 8.76 -13.63 10.63
N LEU A 21 9.65 -14.02 9.70
CA LEU A 21 10.86 -13.23 9.40
C LEU A 21 10.51 -11.90 8.72
N SER A 22 9.47 -11.87 7.89
CA SER A 22 8.99 -10.66 7.23
C SER A 22 8.36 -9.71 8.23
N GLN A 23 7.59 -10.23 9.20
CA GLN A 23 7.02 -9.44 10.30
C GLN A 23 8.13 -8.80 11.14
N ILE A 24 9.14 -9.58 11.56
CA ILE A 24 10.28 -9.07 12.33
C ILE A 24 11.04 -7.98 11.54
N LYS A 25 11.28 -8.20 10.24
CA LYS A 25 11.92 -7.20 9.37
C LYS A 25 11.08 -5.91 9.26
N ALA A 26 9.76 -6.02 9.19
CA ALA A 26 8.85 -4.88 9.13
C ALA A 26 8.83 -4.11 10.46
N GLU A 27 8.65 -4.80 11.58
CA GLU A 27 8.68 -4.20 12.92
C GLU A 27 10.01 -3.50 13.20
N MET A 28 11.13 -4.10 12.79
CA MET A 28 12.45 -3.49 12.88
C MET A 28 12.53 -2.21 12.04
N ARG A 29 12.06 -2.22 10.79
CA ARG A 29 12.02 -1.02 9.94
C ARG A 29 11.17 0.08 10.58
N THR A 30 9.99 -0.25 11.08
CA THR A 30 9.12 0.70 11.79
C THR A 30 9.81 1.28 13.01
N LYS A 31 10.49 0.46 13.82
CA LYS A 31 11.22 0.94 15.00
C LYS A 31 12.40 1.84 14.63
N VAL A 32 13.13 1.50 13.58
CA VAL A 32 14.21 2.35 13.05
C VAL A 32 13.65 3.67 12.54
N MET A 33 12.54 3.65 11.79
CA MET A 33 11.84 4.84 11.32
C MET A 33 11.38 5.73 12.48
N GLN A 34 10.75 5.17 13.52
CA GLN A 34 10.35 5.91 14.73
C GLN A 34 11.53 6.59 15.43
N LEU A 35 12.68 5.91 15.51
CA LEU A 35 13.90 6.48 16.09
C LEU A 35 14.49 7.61 15.23
N LEU A 36 14.45 7.46 13.90
CA LEU A 36 14.85 8.51 12.96
C LEU A 36 13.87 9.70 13.00
N GLU A 37 12.58 9.46 13.12
CA GLU A 37 11.52 10.48 13.25
C GLU A 37 11.63 11.28 14.55
N GLY A 38 12.11 10.66 15.64
CA GLY A 38 12.45 11.34 16.89
C GLY A 38 13.47 12.48 16.73
N SER A 39 14.24 12.49 15.64
CA SER A 39 15.20 13.54 15.29
C SER A 39 14.69 14.57 14.27
N ASN A 40 13.52 14.33 13.64
CA ASN A 40 13.01 15.10 12.50
C ASN A 40 11.62 15.74 12.77
N LYS A 41 11.38 16.24 13.99
CA LYS A 41 10.15 17.03 14.28
C LYS A 41 10.07 18.37 13.53
N SER A 42 11.07 18.74 12.73
CA SER A 42 11.14 19.99 11.96
C SER A 42 10.81 19.86 10.48
N SER A 43 10.54 18.66 9.93
CA SER A 43 10.20 18.50 8.50
C SER A 43 8.90 17.74 8.23
N ARG A 44 7.84 18.02 9.00
CA ARG A 44 6.49 18.03 8.41
C ARG A 44 6.44 19.20 7.43
N SER A 45 7.18 19.09 6.33
CA SER A 45 7.09 20.01 5.22
C SER A 45 5.65 19.93 4.73
N LYS A 46 4.87 20.98 5.03
CA LYS A 46 3.62 21.39 4.38
C LYS A 46 3.17 20.36 3.34
N HIS A 47 2.39 19.35 3.73
CA HIS A 47 1.79 18.48 2.72
C HIS A 47 1.00 19.39 1.77
N PRO A 48 1.35 19.43 0.48
CA PRO A 48 0.59 20.21 -0.47
C PRO A 48 -0.67 19.42 -0.80
N LYS A 49 -1.81 20.13 -0.86
CA LYS A 49 -3.16 19.67 -1.27
C LYS A 49 -4.02 19.07 -0.16
N SER A 50 -5.34 19.14 -0.39
CA SER A 50 -6.35 18.88 0.63
C SER A 50 -6.16 17.48 1.26
N PRO A 51 -6.35 17.32 2.58
CA PRO A 51 -6.23 16.01 3.23
C PRO A 51 -7.11 14.92 2.59
N GLN A 52 -8.22 15.33 1.97
CA GLN A 52 -9.16 14.42 1.30
C GLN A 52 -8.61 13.89 -0.03
N GLU A 53 -8.00 14.74 -0.87
CA GLU A 53 -7.37 14.28 -2.13
C GLU A 53 -6.25 13.27 -1.87
N VAL A 54 -5.45 13.51 -0.84
CA VAL A 54 -4.36 12.61 -0.45
C VAL A 54 -4.93 11.26 0.04
N LEU A 55 -6.00 11.28 0.84
CA LEU A 55 -6.68 10.06 1.28
C LEU A 55 -7.19 9.25 0.09
N ILE A 56 -7.87 9.89 -0.87
CA ILE A 56 -8.38 9.21 -2.06
C ILE A 56 -7.24 8.58 -2.86
N LEU A 57 -6.14 9.32 -3.07
CA LEU A 57 -4.98 8.79 -3.78
C LEU A 57 -4.41 7.54 -3.07
N ASN A 58 -4.29 7.59 -1.75
CA ASN A 58 -3.79 6.48 -0.96
C ASN A 58 -4.73 5.26 -1.02
N GLU A 59 -6.05 5.47 -1.00
CA GLU A 59 -7.04 4.38 -1.15
C GLU A 59 -7.00 3.76 -2.56
N LEU A 60 -6.82 4.58 -3.60
CA LEU A 60 -6.61 4.06 -4.97
C LEU A 60 -5.34 3.20 -5.04
N ILE A 61 -4.22 3.68 -4.49
CA ILE A 61 -2.95 2.92 -4.47
C ILE A 61 -3.12 1.63 -3.68
N ARG A 62 -3.74 1.69 -2.50
CA ARG A 62 -4.03 0.52 -1.67
C ARG A 62 -4.79 -0.55 -2.46
N GLU A 63 -5.87 -0.17 -3.12
CA GLU A 63 -6.68 -1.07 -3.95
C GLU A 63 -5.83 -1.73 -5.05
N TYR A 64 -5.01 -0.95 -5.76
CA TYR A 64 -4.10 -1.47 -6.77
C TYR A 64 -3.11 -2.49 -6.20
N LEU A 65 -2.48 -2.18 -5.06
CA LEU A 65 -1.52 -3.07 -4.41
C LEU A 65 -2.18 -4.37 -3.95
N GLU A 66 -3.40 -4.30 -3.41
CA GLU A 66 -4.18 -5.47 -3.00
C GLU A 66 -4.54 -6.34 -4.21
N TRP A 67 -5.03 -5.74 -5.31
CA TRP A 67 -5.38 -6.45 -6.54
C TRP A 67 -4.17 -7.13 -7.19
N MET A 68 -3.01 -6.47 -7.22
CA MET A 68 -1.75 -7.05 -7.72
C MET A 68 -1.15 -8.12 -6.79
N GLY A 69 -1.68 -8.29 -5.58
CA GLY A 69 -1.17 -9.24 -4.58
C GLY A 69 0.05 -8.75 -3.80
N TYR A 70 0.37 -7.45 -3.82
CA TYR A 70 1.49 -6.83 -3.10
C TYR A 70 1.18 -6.59 -1.62
N LYS A 71 0.85 -7.67 -0.90
CA LYS A 71 0.35 -7.63 0.50
C LYS A 71 1.27 -6.86 1.46
N TYR A 72 2.58 -7.05 1.35
CA TYR A 72 3.54 -6.36 2.22
C TYR A 72 3.60 -4.85 1.96
N ALA A 73 3.60 -4.45 0.68
CA ALA A 73 3.60 -3.04 0.32
C ALA A 73 2.29 -2.35 0.76
N SER A 74 1.15 -3.02 0.61
CA SER A 74 -0.14 -2.53 1.10
C SER A 74 -0.13 -2.32 2.62
N ASN A 75 0.38 -3.27 3.40
CA ASN A 75 0.48 -3.13 4.85
C ASN A 75 1.39 -1.97 5.29
N VAL A 76 2.53 -1.79 4.61
CA VAL A 76 3.43 -0.66 4.87
C VAL A 76 2.72 0.66 4.54
N LEU A 77 2.07 0.76 3.38
CA LEU A 77 1.30 1.94 2.99
C LEU A 77 0.21 2.29 4.02
N ILE A 78 -0.60 1.31 4.43
CA ILE A 78 -1.65 1.50 5.44
C ILE A 78 -1.06 2.05 6.74
N THR A 79 0.10 1.56 7.15
CA THR A 79 0.75 1.98 8.40
C THR A 79 1.38 3.38 8.26
N GLU A 80 2.12 3.64 7.20
CA GLU A 80 2.82 4.91 6.96
C GLU A 80 1.87 6.07 6.69
N CYS A 81 0.75 5.80 6.01
CA CYS A 81 -0.26 6.81 5.69
C CYS A 81 -1.37 6.91 6.76
N GLU A 82 -1.23 6.17 7.87
CA GLU A 82 -2.23 6.13 8.96
C GLU A 82 -3.65 5.79 8.46
N LEU A 83 -3.75 4.90 7.47
CA LEU A 83 -5.04 4.51 6.90
C LEU A 83 -5.79 3.57 7.82
N SER A 84 -7.12 3.58 7.66
CA SER A 84 -7.99 2.57 8.24
C SER A 84 -7.65 1.16 7.71
N LYS A 85 -7.71 0.14 8.57
CA LYS A 85 -7.60 -1.26 8.14
C LYS A 85 -8.72 -1.66 7.19
N GLN A 86 -9.88 -1.03 7.30
CA GLN A 86 -10.99 -1.22 6.36
C GLN A 86 -10.85 -0.20 5.22
N PRO A 87 -10.87 -0.63 3.96
CA PRO A 87 -10.82 0.29 2.82
C PRO A 87 -12.07 1.18 2.78
N LEU A 88 -11.94 2.36 2.19
CA LEU A 88 -13.09 3.22 1.93
C LEU A 88 -14.10 2.52 1.01
N ASP A 89 -15.37 2.91 1.13
CA ASP A 89 -16.38 2.45 0.18
C ASP A 89 -16.04 2.98 -1.22
N ARG A 90 -15.82 2.05 -2.13
CA ARG A 90 -15.54 2.31 -3.55
C ARG A 90 -16.57 3.26 -4.18
N ASN A 91 -17.85 3.13 -3.83
CA ASN A 91 -18.91 3.99 -4.37
C ASN A 91 -18.77 5.45 -3.93
N LEU A 92 -18.20 5.70 -2.74
CA LEU A 92 -17.92 7.06 -2.29
C LEU A 92 -16.77 7.65 -3.10
N ILE A 93 -15.71 6.87 -3.35
CA ILE A 93 -14.56 7.28 -4.15
C ILE A 93 -14.99 7.60 -5.58
N THR A 94 -15.77 6.74 -6.21
CA THR A 94 -16.22 6.96 -7.60
C THR A 94 -17.14 8.15 -7.74
N LYS A 95 -18.04 8.35 -6.77
CA LYS A 95 -18.90 9.54 -6.72
C LYS A 95 -18.09 10.83 -6.56
N ASP A 96 -17.08 10.82 -5.71
CA ASP A 96 -16.22 11.99 -5.49
C ASP A 96 -15.37 12.33 -6.73
N LEU A 97 -14.86 11.30 -7.42
CA LEU A 97 -14.09 11.44 -8.66
C LEU A 97 -14.94 11.64 -9.92
N GLY A 98 -16.27 11.53 -9.83
CA GLY A 98 -17.17 11.63 -10.98
C GLY A 98 -17.01 10.48 -11.99
N ILE A 99 -16.55 9.32 -11.55
CA ILE A 99 -16.31 8.14 -12.39
C ILE A 99 -17.60 7.31 -12.45
N MET A 100 -18.05 6.98 -13.66
CA MET A 100 -19.10 6.00 -13.86
C MET A 100 -18.50 4.61 -14.09
N GLU A 101 -18.78 3.69 -13.17
CA GLU A 101 -18.35 2.30 -13.31
C GLU A 101 -19.36 1.47 -14.12
N THR A 102 -18.83 0.59 -14.97
CA THR A 102 -19.57 -0.45 -15.67
C THR A 102 -19.32 -1.81 -14.99
N GLU A 103 -20.10 -2.84 -15.32
CA GLU A 103 -19.89 -4.17 -14.75
C GLU A 103 -18.47 -4.71 -15.02
N LYS A 104 -17.87 -4.36 -16.16
CA LYS A 104 -16.49 -4.74 -16.50
C LYS A 104 -15.44 -3.95 -15.71
N SER A 105 -15.73 -2.70 -15.33
CA SER A 105 -14.77 -1.86 -14.61
C SER A 105 -14.67 -2.21 -13.13
N LYS A 106 -15.72 -2.82 -12.55
CA LYS A 106 -15.73 -3.29 -11.16
C LYS A 106 -14.72 -4.43 -10.89
N GLU A 107 -14.30 -5.14 -11.93
CA GLU A 107 -13.30 -6.21 -11.83
C GLU A 107 -11.84 -5.69 -11.80
N LEU A 108 -11.66 -4.40 -12.08
CA LEU A 108 -10.36 -3.75 -12.18
C LEU A 108 -10.20 -2.68 -11.09
N PRO A 109 -8.97 -2.38 -10.63
CA PRO A 109 -8.74 -1.27 -9.72
C PRO A 109 -9.18 0.07 -10.33
N LEU A 110 -9.70 0.99 -9.54
CA LEU A 110 -10.14 2.30 -10.03
C LEU A 110 -9.01 3.08 -10.73
N LEU A 111 -7.77 2.89 -10.29
CA LEU A 111 -6.57 3.43 -10.94
C LEU A 111 -6.48 3.03 -12.42
N PHE A 112 -6.84 1.79 -12.78
CA PHE A 112 -6.88 1.37 -14.18
C PHE A 112 -7.99 2.09 -14.94
N CYS A 113 -9.18 2.22 -14.34
CA CYS A 113 -10.30 2.94 -14.96
C CYS A 113 -9.93 4.37 -15.29
N ILE A 114 -9.26 5.08 -14.36
CA ILE A 114 -8.80 6.45 -14.55
C ILE A 114 -7.83 6.53 -15.73
N ILE A 115 -6.84 5.61 -15.81
CA ILE A 115 -5.86 5.60 -16.90
C ILE A 115 -6.56 5.39 -18.26
N GLU A 116 -7.51 4.46 -18.34
CA GLU A 116 -8.27 4.22 -19.57
C GLU A 116 -9.09 5.44 -19.97
N THR A 117 -9.79 6.09 -19.03
CA THR A 117 -10.52 7.35 -19.30
C THR A 117 -9.58 8.44 -19.84
N PHE A 118 -8.38 8.58 -19.28
CA PHE A 118 -7.40 9.56 -19.78
C PHE A 118 -6.88 9.22 -21.18
N LYS A 119 -6.72 7.93 -21.51
CA LYS A 119 -6.33 7.51 -22.87
C LYS A 119 -7.42 7.84 -23.87
N GLU A 120 -8.68 7.58 -23.53
CA GLU A 120 -9.84 7.91 -24.39
C GLU A 120 -9.94 9.41 -24.65
N ILE A 121 -9.79 10.25 -23.62
CA ILE A 121 -9.79 11.72 -23.75
C ILE A 121 -8.70 12.21 -24.71
N LYS A 122 -7.50 11.60 -24.67
CA LYS A 122 -6.39 11.98 -25.56
C LYS A 122 -6.64 11.55 -27.02
N SER A 123 -7.46 10.52 -27.22
CA SER A 123 -7.80 9.98 -28.55
C SER A 123 -9.01 10.65 -29.20
N ALA A 124 -9.73 11.51 -28.47
CA ALA A 124 -10.84 12.33 -28.95
C ALA A 124 -10.35 13.70 -29.44
#